data_AF-A0A7I3ZGF2-F1
#
_entry.id   AF-A0A7I3ZGF2-F1
#
_cell.length_a   1.000
_cell.length_b   1.000
_cell.length_c   1.000
_cell.angle_alpha   90.00
_cell.angle_beta   90.00
_cell.angle_gamma   90.00
#
_symmetry.space_group_name_H-M   'P 1'
#
loop_
_entity.id
_entity.type
_entity.pdbx_description
1 polymer ?
#
loop_
_entity_poly.entity_id
_entity_poly.type
_entity_poly.pdbx_seq_one_letter_code
_entity_poly.pdbx_strand_id
1 'polypeptide(L)'
;MTDYRKVVYLDADTIVTRSIEDLFECQSFCANLKHSERLNSGVMVVEPSRDLFEDMMSKVGNTYSYTGGDQGFLNSYYVGFADAELFNPELSPEIRKARPKKMERLTTLYNADVGLFALANKWMVDASELRVIHYTLGPLKPWDWYAEWLLEPVKMWQDIRVTLEEIIPGTGQGRDPRTSLITWTLFLIPLLALSYMKRALLLQIQKDLFGLASSGSVFFTYARQLWYKYKPGATLPTYSTLITAIHRDPKDANGDAGLSCVVPNYLGISAIAVCFFTLFGSLGLAAFLIPRQVMPWTGFLLTYEWTFFTFLVVFAKYLDYVYSWGRGTATKSLSVAEEISLYSTDKLHSKNSVSWDTETSTYGIVTALVALLIPALPRIFGTTAIFARAGLMVSGVFLLAVVATYSAEKLAVHWFLKGQNDCSYLER
;
A
#
# COMPACT_ATOMS: atom_id res chain seq x y z
N MET A 1 27.41 9.22 32.40
CA MET A 1 26.75 10.53 32.23
C MET A 1 26.65 11.32 33.54
N THR A 2 27.32 10.91 34.62
CA THR A 2 27.34 11.65 35.90
C THR A 2 28.05 13.00 35.84
N ASP A 3 28.78 13.27 34.75
CA ASP A 3 29.39 14.57 34.47
C ASP A 3 28.37 15.66 34.09
N TYR A 4 27.13 15.26 33.77
CA TYR A 4 26.02 16.18 33.51
C TYR A 4 25.17 16.35 34.77
N ARG A 5 24.89 17.60 35.13
CA ARG A 5 23.97 17.92 36.24
C ARG A 5 22.54 17.47 35.95
N LYS A 6 22.10 17.56 34.69
CA LYS A 6 20.75 17.25 34.24
C LYS A 6 20.76 16.80 32.80
N VAL A 7 19.89 15.86 32.47
CA VAL A 7 19.74 15.30 31.13
C VAL A 7 18.27 15.29 30.76
N VAL A 8 17.96 15.76 29.54
CA VAL A 8 16.66 15.52 28.91
C VAL A 8 16.81 14.31 28.00
N TYR A 9 16.09 13.25 28.32
CA TYR A 9 15.98 12.05 27.51
C TYR A 9 14.79 12.18 26.55
N LEU A 10 15.02 11.84 25.29
CA LEU A 10 14.02 11.81 24.23
C LEU A 10 14.13 10.45 23.51
N ASP A 11 13.01 9.75 23.35
CA ASP A 11 12.96 8.54 22.53
C ASP A 11 13.28 8.88 21.06
N ALA A 12 13.86 7.91 20.34
CA ALA A 12 14.30 8.08 18.96
C ALA A 12 13.15 8.31 17.96
N ASP A 13 11.90 8.10 18.38
CA ASP A 13 10.69 8.37 17.62
C ASP A 13 9.95 9.63 18.13
N THR A 14 10.73 10.60 18.60
CA THR A 14 10.25 11.94 18.94
C THR A 14 10.84 12.99 18.00
N ILE A 15 10.14 14.12 17.85
CA ILE A 15 10.68 15.33 17.19
C ILE A 15 10.47 16.54 18.08
N VAL A 16 11.48 17.40 18.13
CA VAL A 16 11.43 18.69 18.83
C VAL A 16 11.05 19.77 17.82
N THR A 17 9.93 20.44 18.06
CA THR A 17 9.34 21.45 17.17
C THR A 17 9.56 22.88 17.64
N ARG A 18 9.89 23.05 18.93
CA ARG A 18 10.20 24.33 19.59
C ARG A 18 11.27 24.14 20.65
N SER A 19 11.83 25.24 21.16
CA SER A 19 12.78 25.16 22.28
C SER A 19 12.16 24.43 23.48
N ILE A 20 12.97 23.56 24.07
CA ILE A 20 12.67 22.76 25.29
C ILE A 20 13.69 23.05 26.39
N GLU A 21 14.43 24.15 26.30
CA GLU A 21 15.47 24.51 27.29
C GLU A 21 14.91 24.70 28.70
N ASP A 22 13.65 25.11 28.81
CA ASP A 22 12.95 25.23 30.08
C ASP A 22 12.79 23.88 30.81
N LEU A 23 12.85 22.74 30.11
CA LEU A 23 12.89 21.43 30.77
C LEU A 23 14.10 21.27 31.70
N PHE A 24 15.20 22.00 31.49
CA PHE A 24 16.34 21.97 32.41
C PHE A 24 16.06 22.66 33.76
N GLU A 25 14.92 23.34 33.91
CA GLU A 25 14.47 23.95 35.16
C GLU A 25 13.56 23.03 36.00
N CYS A 26 13.12 21.89 35.45
CA CYS A 26 12.49 20.80 36.20
C CYS A 26 13.39 20.36 37.36
N GLN A 27 12.85 19.84 38.47
CA GLN A 27 13.68 19.31 39.57
C GLN A 27 14.35 17.95 39.23
N SER A 28 14.13 16.90 40.04
CA SER A 28 14.91 15.65 39.92
C SER A 28 14.41 14.66 38.86
N PHE A 29 13.10 14.50 38.72
CA PHE A 29 12.50 13.64 37.68
C PHE A 29 11.25 14.28 37.08
N CYS A 30 11.24 14.51 35.77
CA CYS A 30 10.02 14.90 35.07
C CYS A 30 9.71 13.95 33.94
N ALA A 31 8.42 13.68 33.73
CA ALA A 31 7.93 12.95 32.57
C ALA A 31 6.52 13.45 32.23
N ASN A 32 5.98 13.05 31.09
CA ASN A 32 4.57 13.32 30.80
C ASN A 32 3.67 12.24 31.39
N LEU A 33 2.53 12.64 31.93
CA LEU A 33 1.45 11.72 32.30
C LEU A 33 0.53 11.51 31.09
N LYS A 34 0.40 10.26 30.64
CA LYS A 34 -0.51 9.88 29.56
C LYS A 34 -1.85 9.37 30.11
N HIS A 35 -2.61 8.68 29.27
CA HIS A 35 -3.84 8.01 29.66
C HIS A 35 -3.59 6.96 30.76
N SER A 36 -4.61 6.74 31.61
CA SER A 36 -4.61 5.75 32.71
C SER A 36 -3.63 6.03 33.86
N GLU A 37 -3.36 7.30 34.19
CA GLU A 37 -2.52 7.70 35.34
C GLU A 37 -1.10 7.14 35.31
N ARG A 38 -0.58 6.87 34.10
CA ARG A 38 0.76 6.31 33.89
C ARG A 38 1.67 7.31 33.20
N LEU A 39 2.92 7.34 33.62
CA LEU A 39 3.96 8.11 32.94
C LEU A 39 4.29 7.49 31.59
N ASN A 40 4.67 8.35 30.65
CA ASN A 40 5.32 7.94 29.42
C ASN A 40 6.81 8.26 29.49
N SER A 41 7.63 7.26 29.20
CA SER A 41 9.09 7.34 29.29
C SER A 41 9.76 7.94 28.05
N GLY A 42 9.01 8.28 27.00
CA GLY A 42 9.62 8.79 25.77
C GLY A 42 10.11 10.23 25.84
N VAL A 43 9.71 10.98 26.87
CA VAL A 43 10.32 12.29 27.19
C VAL A 43 10.45 12.38 28.70
N MET A 44 11.70 12.47 29.17
CA MET A 44 12.01 12.54 30.58
C MET A 44 13.10 13.57 30.87
N VAL A 45 13.04 14.17 32.05
CA VAL A 45 14.14 14.94 32.63
C VAL A 45 14.66 14.14 33.81
N VAL A 46 15.97 13.93 33.85
CA VAL A 46 16.64 13.14 34.91
C VAL A 46 17.87 13.86 35.43
N GLU A 47 18.13 13.72 36.72
CA GLU A 47 19.43 14.03 37.33
C GLU A 47 20.27 12.75 37.39
N PRO A 48 21.34 12.62 36.59
CA PRO A 48 22.18 11.43 36.60
C PRO A 48 22.79 11.19 37.98
N SER A 49 22.53 10.02 38.57
CA SER A 49 23.08 9.60 39.86
C SER A 49 23.48 8.14 39.81
N ARG A 50 24.71 7.86 40.27
CA ARG A 50 25.23 6.48 40.36
C ARG A 50 24.41 5.65 41.34
N ASP A 51 24.10 6.21 42.50
CA ASP A 51 23.32 5.55 43.54
C ASP A 51 21.90 5.21 43.04
N LEU A 52 21.27 6.14 42.32
CA LEU A 52 19.94 5.94 41.72
C LEU A 52 19.99 4.84 40.65
N PHE A 53 21.02 4.82 39.83
CA PHE A 53 21.21 3.78 38.81
C PHE A 53 21.40 2.40 39.45
N GLU A 54 22.30 2.28 40.44
CA GLU A 54 22.55 1.01 41.13
C GLU A 54 21.30 0.50 41.87
N ASP A 55 20.53 1.40 42.50
CA ASP A 55 19.25 1.05 43.11
C ASP A 55 18.21 0.58 42.08
N MET A 56 18.02 1.30 40.97
CA MET A 56 17.12 0.88 39.89
C MET A 56 17.53 -0.50 39.35
N MET A 57 18.82 -0.70 39.05
CA MET A 57 19.33 -1.96 38.52
C MET A 57 19.11 -3.14 39.48
N SER A 58 19.24 -2.93 40.80
CA SER A 58 18.95 -3.97 41.81
C SER A 58 17.47 -4.40 41.82
N LYS A 59 16.58 -3.55 41.30
CA LYS A 59 15.11 -3.74 41.29
C LYS A 59 14.57 -4.25 39.96
N VAL A 60 15.29 -4.12 38.84
CA VAL A 60 14.80 -4.54 37.50
C VAL A 60 14.30 -5.99 37.49
N GLY A 61 14.98 -6.91 38.17
CA GLY A 61 14.58 -8.33 38.22
C GLY A 61 13.45 -8.67 39.20
N ASN A 62 13.11 -7.75 40.11
CA ASN A 62 12.20 -8.02 41.24
C ASN A 62 10.94 -7.13 41.23
N THR A 63 10.96 -6.01 40.50
CA THR A 63 9.84 -5.08 40.38
C THR A 63 8.95 -5.46 39.20
N TYR A 64 7.65 -5.56 39.45
CA TYR A 64 6.66 -5.83 38.41
C TYR A 64 6.67 -4.74 37.32
N SER A 65 6.70 -5.13 36.04
CA SER A 65 6.57 -4.24 34.88
C SER A 65 5.44 -4.72 33.98
N TYR A 66 4.39 -3.91 33.82
CA TYR A 66 3.22 -4.29 33.01
C TYR A 66 3.49 -4.32 31.49
N THR A 67 4.59 -3.70 31.04
CA THR A 67 5.00 -3.74 29.62
C THR A 67 6.15 -4.71 29.37
N GLY A 68 6.81 -5.21 30.41
CA GLY A 68 8.11 -5.90 30.29
C GLY A 68 9.26 -5.00 29.84
N GLY A 69 9.04 -3.69 29.71
CA GLY A 69 10.03 -2.69 29.28
C GLY A 69 10.26 -1.58 30.30
N ASP A 70 10.97 -0.53 29.86
CA ASP A 70 11.33 0.66 30.62
C ASP A 70 10.10 1.38 31.17
N GLN A 71 9.08 1.64 30.33
CA GLN A 71 7.89 2.38 30.75
C GLN A 71 7.18 1.69 31.91
N GLY A 72 7.05 0.36 31.86
CA GLY A 72 6.40 -0.43 32.90
C GLY A 72 7.19 -0.41 34.20
N PHE A 73 8.52 -0.58 34.12
CA PHE A 73 9.41 -0.52 35.29
C PHE A 73 9.40 0.86 35.93
N LEU A 74 9.55 1.93 35.14
CA LEU A 74 9.60 3.31 35.64
C LEU A 74 8.28 3.72 36.32
N ASN A 75 7.14 3.30 35.79
CA ASN A 75 5.84 3.50 36.45
C ASN A 75 5.78 2.81 37.82
N SER A 76 6.33 1.60 37.96
CA SER A 76 6.37 0.90 39.26
C SER A 76 7.42 1.48 40.21
N TYR A 77 8.52 2.02 39.68
CA TYR A 77 9.61 2.59 40.47
C TYR A 77 9.25 3.96 41.04
N TYR A 78 8.67 4.85 40.22
CA TYR A 78 8.23 6.19 40.62
C TYR A 78 6.78 6.18 41.12
N VAL A 79 6.55 5.50 42.24
CA VAL A 79 5.23 5.44 42.90
C VAL A 79 4.74 6.85 43.25
N GLY A 80 3.46 7.15 42.96
CA GLY A 80 2.84 8.45 43.22
C GLY A 80 3.12 9.51 42.14
N PHE A 81 3.72 9.14 41.01
CA PHE A 81 3.96 10.08 39.91
C PHE A 81 2.68 10.72 39.36
N ALA A 82 1.55 10.00 39.38
CA ALA A 82 0.25 10.54 38.97
C ALA A 82 -0.16 11.79 39.79
N ASP A 83 0.18 11.80 41.08
CA ASP A 83 -0.10 12.88 42.02
C ASP A 83 0.96 14.00 42.00
N ALA A 84 2.03 13.83 41.22
CA ALA A 84 3.07 14.84 41.12
C ALA A 84 2.50 16.14 40.53
N GLU A 85 2.99 17.27 41.00
CA GLU A 85 2.50 18.57 40.53
C GLU A 85 2.96 18.85 39.10
N LEU A 86 2.19 19.65 38.36
CA LEU A 86 2.57 20.08 37.02
C LEU A 86 3.84 20.94 37.06
N PHE A 87 4.75 20.66 36.13
CA PHE A 87 5.89 21.51 35.84
C PHE A 87 5.40 22.84 35.29
N ASN A 88 5.87 23.94 35.88
CA ASN A 88 5.55 25.30 35.45
C ASN A 88 6.84 26.11 35.27
N PRO A 89 7.27 26.37 34.03
CA PRO A 89 8.48 27.13 33.72
C PRO A 89 8.34 28.65 33.97
N GLU A 90 7.15 29.15 34.33
CA GLU A 90 6.93 30.58 34.60
C GLU A 90 7.12 30.95 36.07
N LEU A 91 7.33 29.96 36.96
CA LEU A 91 7.52 30.22 38.39
C LEU A 91 8.84 30.94 38.66
N SER A 92 8.88 31.82 39.65
CA SER A 92 10.13 32.47 40.04
C SER A 92 11.15 31.44 40.58
N PRO A 93 12.47 31.67 40.43
CA PRO A 93 13.49 30.76 40.94
C PRO A 93 13.40 30.51 42.46
N GLU A 94 12.95 31.50 43.24
CA GLU A 94 12.78 31.38 44.69
C GLU A 94 11.66 30.38 45.03
N ILE A 95 10.51 30.50 44.37
CA ILE A 95 9.37 29.59 44.56
C ILE A 95 9.75 28.18 44.14
N ARG A 96 10.51 28.02 43.04
CA ARG A 96 10.97 26.70 42.60
C ARG A 96 11.93 26.05 43.57
N LYS A 97 12.90 26.79 44.14
CA LYS A 97 13.84 26.24 45.13
C LYS A 97 13.16 25.87 46.45
N ALA A 98 12.10 26.59 46.83
CA ALA A 98 11.35 26.31 48.05
C ALA A 98 10.47 25.04 47.95
N ARG A 99 10.20 24.55 46.74
CA ARG A 99 9.42 23.33 46.51
C ARG A 99 10.27 22.07 46.72
N PRO A 100 9.94 21.17 47.65
CA PRO A 100 10.75 19.98 47.97
C PRO A 100 10.43 18.79 47.04
N LYS A 101 10.31 18.99 45.73
CA LYS A 101 9.73 17.97 44.85
C LYS A 101 10.76 17.00 44.31
N LYS A 102 10.49 15.71 44.48
CA LYS A 102 11.27 14.64 43.85
C LYS A 102 10.90 14.41 42.38
N MET A 103 9.70 14.83 41.98
CA MET A 103 9.19 14.65 40.62
C MET A 103 8.11 15.66 40.23
N GLU A 104 7.98 15.96 38.94
CA GLU A 104 6.93 16.83 38.37
C GLU A 104 6.37 16.27 37.06
N ARG A 105 5.13 16.64 36.72
CA ARG A 105 4.45 16.24 35.49
C ARG A 105 4.63 17.27 34.39
N LEU A 106 5.18 16.85 33.26
CA LEU A 106 5.20 17.62 32.02
C LEU A 106 3.80 17.65 31.41
N THR A 107 3.42 18.80 30.87
CA THR A 107 2.21 18.94 30.07
C THR A 107 2.33 18.19 28.75
N THR A 108 1.21 17.93 28.08
CA THR A 108 1.18 17.27 26.76
C THR A 108 1.97 18.03 25.69
N LEU A 109 2.27 19.31 25.89
CA LEU A 109 3.11 20.11 24.97
C LEU A 109 4.51 19.51 24.79
N TYR A 110 5.05 18.86 25.83
CA TYR A 110 6.39 18.27 25.85
C TYR A 110 6.42 16.78 25.50
N ASN A 111 5.28 16.14 25.23
CA ASN A 111 5.23 14.73 24.83
C ASN A 111 3.87 14.45 24.16
N ALA A 112 3.63 15.10 23.03
CA ALA A 112 2.36 15.01 22.32
C ALA A 112 2.21 13.67 21.62
N ASP A 113 1.18 12.92 21.98
CA ASP A 113 0.99 11.54 21.55
C ASP A 113 0.29 11.45 20.18
N VAL A 114 1.01 10.97 19.16
CA VAL A 114 0.45 10.77 17.80
C VAL A 114 -0.64 9.70 17.77
N GLY A 115 -0.60 8.71 18.66
CA GLY A 115 -1.66 7.72 18.84
C GLY A 115 -2.96 8.34 19.33
N LEU A 116 -2.91 9.27 20.28
CA LEU A 116 -4.08 10.04 20.70
C LEU A 116 -4.58 10.95 19.57
N PHE A 117 -3.67 11.59 18.83
CA PHE A 117 -4.04 12.37 17.64
C PHE A 117 -4.80 11.50 16.63
N ALA A 118 -4.32 10.28 16.34
CA ALA A 118 -4.95 9.39 15.37
C ALA A 118 -6.38 9.01 15.76
N LEU A 119 -6.65 8.86 17.07
CA LEU A 119 -8.00 8.58 17.57
C LEU A 119 -8.91 9.82 17.54
N ALA A 120 -8.38 10.99 17.90
CA ALA A 120 -9.16 12.23 18.03
C ALA A 120 -9.26 13.03 16.73
N ASN A 121 -8.40 12.76 15.74
CA ASN A 121 -8.16 13.56 14.54
C ASN A 121 -7.88 15.06 14.81
N LYS A 122 -7.29 15.35 15.97
CA LYS A 122 -6.86 16.70 16.37
C LYS A 122 -5.88 16.61 17.53
N TRP A 123 -5.05 17.63 17.68
CA TRP A 123 -4.27 17.83 18.89
C TRP A 123 -5.18 18.26 20.04
N MET A 124 -4.87 17.80 21.26
CA MET A 124 -5.59 18.19 22.48
C MET A 124 -5.22 19.59 22.98
N VAL A 125 -4.21 20.19 22.36
CA VAL A 125 -3.65 21.52 22.63
C VAL A 125 -3.48 22.23 21.29
N ASP A 126 -3.20 23.54 21.32
CA ASP A 126 -2.86 24.27 20.10
C ASP A 126 -1.64 23.63 19.43
N ALA A 127 -1.79 23.25 18.16
CA ALA A 127 -0.75 22.61 17.37
C ALA A 127 0.50 23.49 17.25
N SER A 128 0.31 24.81 17.22
CA SER A 128 1.42 25.74 17.14
C SER A 128 2.27 25.68 18.40
N GLU A 129 1.70 25.46 19.58
CA GLU A 129 2.39 25.45 20.87
C GLU A 129 3.09 24.13 21.22
N LEU A 130 2.95 23.11 20.37
CA LEU A 130 3.64 21.84 20.55
C LEU A 130 5.15 22.03 20.57
N ARG A 131 5.81 21.35 21.52
CA ARG A 131 7.27 21.39 21.69
C ARG A 131 7.93 20.07 21.34
N VAL A 132 7.31 18.96 21.72
CA VAL A 132 7.77 17.62 21.34
C VAL A 132 6.60 16.77 20.90
N ILE A 133 6.73 16.14 19.73
CA ILE A 133 5.77 15.18 19.19
C ILE A 133 6.38 13.78 19.27
N HIS A 134 5.61 12.82 19.77
CA HIS A 134 6.04 11.44 20.01
C HIS A 134 5.19 10.45 19.19
N TYR A 135 5.85 9.72 18.28
CA TYR A 135 5.25 8.77 17.35
C TYR A 135 5.02 7.39 17.98
N THR A 136 4.01 7.33 18.85
CA THR A 136 3.69 6.19 19.73
C THR A 136 2.96 5.03 19.05
N LEU A 137 2.50 5.21 17.81
CA LEU A 137 1.83 4.16 17.03
C LEU A 137 2.85 3.16 16.49
N GLY A 138 3.03 2.05 17.22
CA GLY A 138 3.98 0.99 16.90
C GLY A 138 4.05 0.58 15.42
N PRO A 139 2.93 0.24 14.75
CA PRO A 139 2.94 -0.16 13.34
C PRO A 139 3.18 0.96 12.33
N LEU A 140 3.04 2.22 12.74
CA LEU A 140 3.06 3.41 11.88
C LEU A 140 4.18 4.36 12.34
N LYS A 141 5.42 3.88 12.27
CA LYS A 141 6.58 4.71 12.61
C LYS A 141 6.86 5.72 11.49
N PRO A 142 7.39 6.90 11.83
CA PRO A 142 7.45 7.99 10.87
C PRO A 142 8.51 7.79 9.79
N TRP A 143 9.49 6.90 10.01
CA TRP A 143 10.45 6.47 8.99
C TRP A 143 9.88 5.44 8.00
N ASP A 144 8.72 4.85 8.28
CA ASP A 144 8.05 3.97 7.33
C ASP A 144 7.38 4.81 6.24
N TRP A 145 7.77 4.60 4.99
CA TRP A 145 7.31 5.41 3.86
C TRP A 145 5.77 5.46 3.73
N TYR A 146 5.06 4.42 4.16
CA TYR A 146 3.60 4.35 4.09
C TYR A 146 2.89 5.14 5.20
N ALA A 147 3.59 5.53 6.28
CA ALA A 147 2.98 6.17 7.43
C ALA A 147 2.44 7.58 7.11
N GLU A 148 3.13 8.38 6.29
CA GLU A 148 2.69 9.73 5.89
C GLU A 148 1.34 9.71 5.16
N TRP A 149 1.07 8.65 4.40
CA TRP A 149 -0.18 8.51 3.66
C TRP A 149 -1.39 8.33 4.59
N LEU A 150 -1.17 7.82 5.80
CA LEU A 150 -2.21 7.49 6.78
C LEU A 150 -2.29 8.53 7.91
N LEU A 151 -1.16 9.07 8.35
CA LEU A 151 -1.03 9.93 9.52
C LEU A 151 -0.47 11.30 9.15
N GLU A 152 -1.29 12.32 9.28
CA GLU A 152 -0.92 13.71 8.98
C GLU A 152 0.30 14.23 9.78
N PRO A 153 0.46 13.93 11.08
CA PRO A 153 1.65 14.34 11.84
C PRO A 153 2.97 13.80 11.29
N VAL A 154 2.97 12.70 10.53
CA VAL A 154 4.21 12.14 9.94
C VAL A 154 4.78 13.07 8.88
N LYS A 155 3.97 13.94 8.26
CA LYS A 155 4.47 14.93 7.32
C LYS A 155 5.55 15.83 7.96
N MET A 156 5.33 16.26 9.20
CA MET A 156 6.29 17.09 9.93
C MET A 156 7.64 16.38 10.12
N TRP A 157 7.64 15.08 10.40
CA TRP A 157 8.86 14.28 10.46
C TRP A 157 9.61 14.27 9.12
N GLN A 158 8.88 14.08 8.02
CA GLN A 158 9.49 14.04 6.69
C GLN A 158 10.01 15.41 6.25
N ASP A 159 9.31 16.49 6.59
CA ASP A 159 9.72 17.87 6.35
C ASP A 159 11.03 18.20 7.12
N ILE A 160 11.17 17.74 8.37
CA ILE A 160 12.43 17.88 9.14
C ILE A 160 13.52 16.96 8.59
N ARG A 161 13.19 15.71 8.23
CA ARG A 161 14.15 14.74 7.71
C ARG A 161 14.93 15.29 6.53
N VAL A 162 14.27 15.98 5.61
CA VAL A 162 14.92 16.52 4.40
C VAL A 162 15.83 17.73 4.66
N THR A 163 15.74 18.36 5.83
CA THR A 163 16.63 19.47 6.21
C THR A 163 17.88 19.00 6.97
N LEU A 164 17.96 17.72 7.34
CA LEU A 164 19.07 17.20 8.12
C LEU A 164 20.38 17.26 7.33
N GLU A 165 21.40 17.87 7.93
CA GLU A 165 22.75 17.90 7.39
C GLU A 165 23.41 16.52 7.44
N GLU A 166 24.43 16.36 6.59
CA GLU A 166 25.22 15.15 6.54
C GLU A 166 26.23 15.12 7.69
N ILE A 167 25.94 14.34 8.74
CA ILE A 167 26.86 14.13 9.86
C ILE A 167 27.79 12.94 9.57
N ILE A 168 27.27 11.92 8.89
CA ILE A 168 27.99 10.72 8.47
C ILE A 168 27.94 10.67 6.93
N PRO A 169 29.04 10.30 6.24
CA PRO A 169 29.06 10.27 4.77
C PRO A 169 27.86 9.55 4.14
N GLY A 170 27.10 10.27 3.34
CA GLY A 170 25.90 9.79 2.64
C GLY A 170 24.61 9.72 3.47
N THR A 171 24.57 10.24 4.71
CA THR A 171 23.36 10.23 5.56
C THR A 171 22.56 11.53 5.55
N GLY A 172 23.01 12.55 4.83
CA GLY A 172 22.29 13.81 4.69
C GLY A 172 20.84 13.58 4.22
N GLN A 173 19.92 14.39 4.71
CA GLN A 173 18.48 14.29 4.44
C GLN A 173 17.86 12.94 4.89
N GLY A 174 18.48 12.28 5.88
CA GLY A 174 18.07 10.96 6.38
C GLY A 174 18.18 9.86 5.32
N ARG A 175 19.18 9.95 4.43
CA ARG A 175 19.47 8.93 3.42
C ARG A 175 20.35 7.82 4.01
N ASP A 176 20.34 6.68 3.34
CA ASP A 176 21.28 5.58 3.59
C ASP A 176 21.86 5.14 2.23
N PRO A 177 23.20 5.10 2.04
CA PRO A 177 23.81 4.74 0.77
C PRO A 177 23.38 3.36 0.25
N ARG A 178 23.23 2.38 1.13
CA ARG A 178 22.81 1.01 0.75
C ARG A 178 21.36 1.00 0.27
N THR A 179 20.47 1.61 1.04
CA THR A 179 19.05 1.76 0.69
C THR A 179 18.89 2.55 -0.60
N SER A 180 19.71 3.58 -0.82
CA SER A 180 19.69 4.37 -2.05
C SER A 180 20.07 3.54 -3.26
N LEU A 181 21.13 2.72 -3.17
CA LEU A 181 21.54 1.80 -4.23
C LEU A 181 20.44 0.77 -4.54
N ILE A 182 19.84 0.17 -3.50
CA ILE A 182 18.73 -0.78 -3.66
C ILE A 182 17.55 -0.10 -4.37
N THR A 183 17.18 1.10 -3.93
CA THR A 183 16.07 1.89 -4.50
C THR A 183 16.28 2.15 -5.99
N TRP A 184 17.46 2.62 -6.39
CA TRP A 184 17.81 2.85 -7.80
C TRP A 184 17.78 1.56 -8.61
N THR A 185 18.30 0.46 -8.05
CA THR A 185 18.28 -0.85 -8.71
C THR A 185 16.84 -1.33 -8.93
N LEU A 186 15.98 -1.21 -7.92
CA LEU A 186 14.57 -1.59 -7.99
C LEU A 186 13.79 -0.77 -9.02
N PHE A 187 14.12 0.52 -9.18
CA PHE A 187 13.51 1.38 -10.18
C PHE A 187 13.96 1.01 -11.61
N LEU A 188 15.23 0.63 -11.80
CA LEU A 188 15.76 0.35 -13.13
C LEU A 188 15.32 -1.02 -13.70
N ILE A 189 15.13 -2.03 -12.86
CA ILE A 189 14.84 -3.41 -13.31
C ILE A 189 13.56 -3.50 -14.17
N PRO A 190 12.38 -3.02 -13.71
CA PRO A 190 11.15 -3.08 -14.51
C PRO A 190 11.28 -2.29 -15.82
N LEU A 191 11.92 -1.12 -15.78
CA LEU A 191 12.16 -0.28 -16.97
C LEU A 191 13.02 -1.00 -18.01
N LEU A 192 14.13 -1.61 -17.60
CA LEU A 192 14.99 -2.38 -18.47
C LEU A 192 14.27 -3.62 -19.03
N ALA A 193 13.55 -4.35 -18.18
CA ALA A 193 12.78 -5.52 -18.59
C ALA A 193 11.68 -5.16 -19.61
N LEU A 194 10.94 -4.07 -19.38
CA LEU A 194 9.91 -3.58 -20.31
C LEU A 194 10.51 -3.11 -21.63
N SER A 195 11.68 -2.44 -21.60
CA SER A 195 12.39 -2.05 -22.83
C SER A 195 12.83 -3.25 -23.68
N TYR A 196 13.18 -4.37 -23.02
CA TYR A 196 13.53 -5.63 -23.67
C TYR A 196 12.29 -6.36 -24.23
N MET A 197 11.12 -6.22 -23.57
CA MET A 197 9.84 -6.90 -23.89
C MET A 197 9.12 -6.39 -25.18
N LYS A 198 9.86 -6.09 -26.24
CA LYS A 198 9.40 -5.54 -27.55
C LYS A 198 8.85 -4.11 -27.48
N ARG A 199 9.58 -3.19 -28.13
CA ARG A 199 9.22 -1.79 -28.44
C ARG A 199 7.80 -1.59 -29.01
N ALA A 200 7.24 -2.61 -29.68
CA ALA A 200 5.89 -2.57 -30.26
C ALA A 200 4.77 -2.54 -29.19
N LEU A 201 4.95 -3.21 -28.05
CA LEU A 201 3.96 -3.24 -26.96
C LEU A 201 3.84 -1.84 -26.31
N LEU A 202 4.97 -1.19 -26.07
CA LEU A 202 5.03 0.18 -25.53
C LEU A 202 4.34 1.20 -26.45
N LEU A 203 4.57 1.11 -27.77
CA LEU A 203 3.91 1.99 -28.74
C LEU A 203 2.41 1.72 -28.85
N GLN A 204 1.96 0.49 -28.67
CA GLN A 204 0.54 0.13 -28.66
C GLN A 204 -0.15 0.70 -27.42
N ILE A 205 0.42 0.50 -26.23
CA ILE A 205 -0.09 1.08 -24.98
C ILE A 205 -0.19 2.60 -25.09
N GLN A 206 0.82 3.27 -25.64
CA GLN A 206 0.80 4.73 -25.83
C GLN A 206 -0.34 5.18 -26.77
N LYS A 207 -0.56 4.48 -27.88
CA LYS A 207 -1.68 4.76 -28.81
C LYS A 207 -3.04 4.54 -28.15
N ASP A 208 -3.17 3.47 -27.37
CA ASP A 208 -4.41 3.13 -26.70
C ASP A 208 -4.73 4.11 -25.55
N LEU A 209 -3.71 4.56 -24.80
CA LEU A 209 -3.87 5.62 -23.79
C LEU A 209 -4.30 6.95 -24.42
N PHE A 210 -3.72 7.33 -25.56
CA PHE A 210 -4.08 8.54 -26.29
C PHE A 210 -5.50 8.45 -26.87
N GLY A 211 -5.86 7.28 -27.42
CA GLY A 211 -7.22 6.98 -27.85
C GLY A 211 -8.23 7.13 -26.71
N LEU A 212 -7.91 6.61 -25.52
CA LEU A 212 -8.74 6.70 -24.32
C LEU A 212 -8.95 8.15 -23.85
N ALA A 213 -7.90 8.97 -23.87
CA ALA A 213 -7.97 10.38 -23.50
C ALA A 213 -8.78 11.22 -24.50
N SER A 214 -8.76 10.83 -25.79
CA SER A 214 -9.44 11.57 -26.85
C SER A 214 -10.94 11.21 -27.02
N SER A 215 -11.38 10.02 -26.58
CA SER A 215 -12.73 9.55 -26.90
C SER A 215 -13.80 9.81 -25.84
N GLY A 216 -13.46 9.99 -24.56
CA GLY A 216 -14.42 10.14 -23.45
C GLY A 216 -15.44 8.99 -23.27
N SER A 217 -15.50 8.04 -24.21
CA SER A 217 -16.59 7.09 -24.42
C SER A 217 -16.29 5.69 -23.89
N VAL A 218 -15.03 5.39 -23.57
CA VAL A 218 -14.61 4.05 -23.13
C VAL A 218 -15.13 3.75 -21.72
N PHE A 219 -15.00 4.68 -20.77
CA PHE A 219 -15.60 4.54 -19.44
C PHE A 219 -17.12 4.41 -19.52
N PHE A 220 -17.78 5.16 -20.41
CA PHE A 220 -19.22 5.06 -20.63
C PHE A 220 -19.63 3.72 -21.25
N THR A 221 -18.84 3.19 -22.19
CA THR A 221 -19.09 1.88 -22.82
C THR A 221 -18.87 0.74 -21.83
N TYR A 222 -17.80 0.82 -21.03
CA TYR A 222 -17.50 -0.14 -19.96
C TYR A 222 -18.55 -0.09 -18.85
N ALA A 223 -18.93 1.10 -18.39
CA ALA A 223 -20.00 1.30 -17.40
C ALA A 223 -21.35 0.81 -17.93
N ARG A 224 -21.66 1.04 -19.22
CA ARG A 224 -22.86 0.52 -19.88
C ARG A 224 -22.86 -1.01 -19.92
N GLN A 225 -21.73 -1.64 -20.26
CA GLN A 225 -21.60 -3.10 -20.25
C GLN A 225 -21.74 -3.70 -18.84
N LEU A 226 -21.15 -3.06 -17.82
CA LEU A 226 -21.34 -3.44 -16.42
C LEU A 226 -22.79 -3.26 -15.97
N TRP A 227 -23.43 -2.14 -16.33
CA TRP A 227 -24.82 -1.85 -15.99
C TRP A 227 -25.79 -2.86 -16.60
N TYR A 228 -25.57 -3.27 -17.85
CA TYR A 228 -26.38 -4.34 -18.46
C TYR A 228 -26.19 -5.69 -17.76
N LYS A 229 -25.01 -5.98 -17.17
CA LYS A 229 -24.77 -7.20 -16.40
C LYS A 229 -25.44 -7.18 -15.01
N TYR A 230 -25.53 -6.02 -14.36
CA TYR A 230 -26.02 -5.88 -12.97
C TYR A 230 -27.33 -5.10 -12.83
N LYS A 231 -28.15 -5.04 -13.89
CA LYS A 231 -29.43 -4.31 -13.89
C LYS A 231 -30.35 -4.83 -12.77
N PRO A 232 -30.87 -3.97 -11.87
CA PRO A 232 -31.78 -4.41 -10.81
C PRO A 232 -33.07 -4.95 -11.43
N GLY A 233 -33.42 -6.20 -11.12
CA GLY A 233 -34.60 -6.89 -11.66
C GLY A 233 -34.30 -7.96 -12.72
N ALA A 234 -33.06 -8.12 -13.16
CA ALA A 234 -32.62 -9.32 -13.88
C ALA A 234 -32.15 -10.36 -12.87
N THR A 235 -32.72 -11.57 -12.89
CA THR A 235 -32.21 -12.73 -12.13
C THR A 235 -30.72 -12.92 -12.45
N LEU A 236 -29.88 -13.12 -11.42
CA LEU A 236 -28.47 -13.49 -11.61
C LEU A 236 -28.40 -14.60 -12.67
N PRO A 237 -27.74 -14.39 -13.82
CA PRO A 237 -27.60 -15.46 -14.78
C PRO A 237 -26.67 -16.50 -14.16
N THR A 238 -27.25 -17.59 -13.67
CA THR A 238 -26.52 -18.83 -13.42
C THR A 238 -25.78 -19.20 -14.70
N TYR A 239 -24.57 -19.73 -14.49
CA TYR A 239 -23.52 -20.07 -15.45
C TYR A 239 -23.99 -20.65 -16.80
N SER A 240 -25.14 -21.31 -16.85
CA SER A 240 -25.73 -21.95 -18.03
C SER A 240 -26.39 -20.99 -19.04
N THR A 241 -26.96 -19.86 -18.61
CA THR A 241 -27.79 -19.00 -19.50
C THR A 241 -27.02 -18.05 -20.42
N LEU A 242 -25.74 -17.76 -20.12
CA LEU A 242 -24.95 -16.79 -20.88
C LEU A 242 -24.41 -17.37 -22.20
N ILE A 243 -24.17 -18.68 -22.27
CA ILE A 243 -23.66 -19.37 -23.46
C ILE A 243 -24.67 -19.31 -24.61
N THR A 244 -25.96 -19.37 -24.30
CA THR A 244 -27.05 -19.27 -25.30
C THR A 244 -27.31 -17.86 -25.82
N ALA A 245 -27.00 -16.82 -25.05
CA ALA A 245 -27.35 -15.44 -25.41
C ALA A 245 -26.30 -14.73 -26.28
N ILE A 246 -25.03 -15.16 -26.21
CA ILE A 246 -23.95 -14.63 -27.05
C ILE A 246 -24.00 -15.25 -28.48
N HIS A 247 -24.76 -16.34 -28.68
CA HIS A 247 -24.75 -17.14 -29.91
C HIS A 247 -26.02 -17.10 -30.78
N ARG A 248 -26.94 -16.15 -30.60
CA ARG A 248 -28.03 -15.94 -31.57
C ARG A 248 -28.02 -14.53 -32.14
N ASP A 249 -27.28 -14.34 -33.23
CA ASP A 249 -27.64 -13.35 -34.23
C ASP A 249 -28.87 -13.90 -35.00
N PRO A 250 -30.01 -13.19 -35.09
CA PRO A 250 -31.23 -13.76 -35.69
C PRO A 250 -31.18 -13.98 -37.21
N LYS A 251 -30.03 -13.82 -37.86
CA LYS A 251 -29.90 -13.86 -39.33
C LYS A 251 -29.28 -15.12 -39.92
N ASP A 252 -28.63 -15.96 -39.12
CA ASP A 252 -28.04 -17.22 -39.60
C ASP A 252 -28.92 -18.42 -39.22
N ALA A 253 -30.10 -18.47 -39.84
CA ALA A 253 -30.97 -19.63 -39.85
C ALA A 253 -31.00 -20.24 -41.25
N ASN A 254 -29.85 -20.70 -41.74
CA ASN A 254 -29.78 -21.70 -42.80
C ASN A 254 -28.53 -22.54 -42.61
N GLY A 255 -28.72 -23.85 -42.71
CA GLY A 255 -27.80 -24.87 -42.23
C GLY A 255 -26.39 -24.76 -42.77
N ASP A 256 -25.46 -24.53 -41.86
CA ASP A 256 -24.13 -25.12 -41.87
C ASP A 256 -23.93 -25.74 -40.48
N ALA A 257 -23.42 -26.97 -40.43
CA ALA A 257 -23.03 -27.63 -39.19
C ALA A 257 -21.76 -26.95 -38.64
N GLY A 258 -21.93 -25.73 -38.15
CA GLY A 258 -20.84 -24.93 -37.59
C GLY A 258 -20.31 -25.58 -36.32
N LEU A 259 -19.00 -25.85 -36.32
CA LEU A 259 -18.22 -26.26 -35.16
C LEU A 259 -18.60 -25.36 -33.96
N SER A 260 -19.38 -25.87 -33.00
CA SER A 260 -19.79 -25.05 -31.85
C SER A 260 -18.56 -24.79 -30.97
N CYS A 261 -18.06 -23.56 -30.97
CA CYS A 261 -16.98 -23.12 -30.09
C CYS A 261 -17.45 -23.14 -28.63
N VAL A 262 -17.24 -24.26 -27.93
CA VAL A 262 -17.61 -24.39 -26.52
C VAL A 262 -16.48 -23.86 -25.65
N VAL A 263 -16.71 -22.71 -25.01
CA VAL A 263 -15.81 -22.20 -23.96
C VAL A 263 -15.97 -23.04 -22.69
N PRO A 264 -14.87 -23.49 -22.05
CA PRO A 264 -14.94 -24.30 -20.85
C PRO A 264 -15.69 -23.63 -19.69
N ASN A 265 -16.59 -24.39 -19.07
CA ASN A 265 -17.49 -23.90 -18.00
C ASN A 265 -16.82 -23.57 -16.66
N TYR A 266 -15.50 -23.53 -16.59
CA TYR A 266 -14.77 -23.11 -15.40
C TYR A 266 -13.75 -22.02 -15.71
N LEU A 267 -13.54 -21.66 -16.99
CA LEU A 267 -12.50 -20.72 -17.42
C LEU A 267 -12.65 -19.35 -16.75
N GLY A 268 -13.88 -18.83 -16.67
CA GLY A 268 -14.14 -17.55 -16.02
C GLY A 268 -13.79 -17.55 -14.54
N ILE A 269 -14.21 -18.59 -13.80
CA ILE A 269 -13.95 -18.71 -12.37
C ILE A 269 -12.45 -18.94 -12.10
N SER A 270 -11.78 -19.78 -12.90
CA SER A 270 -10.33 -19.98 -12.78
C SER A 270 -9.56 -18.71 -13.10
N ALA A 271 -9.99 -17.91 -14.08
CA ALA A 271 -9.36 -16.63 -14.40
C ALA A 271 -9.45 -15.62 -13.26
N ILE A 272 -10.60 -15.56 -12.58
CA ILE A 272 -10.78 -14.72 -11.40
C ILE A 272 -9.83 -15.16 -10.28
N ALA A 273 -9.77 -16.47 -10.00
CA ALA A 273 -8.86 -17.01 -8.99
C ALA A 273 -7.40 -16.67 -9.31
N VAL A 274 -6.95 -16.95 -10.54
CA VAL A 274 -5.57 -16.63 -10.98
C VAL A 274 -5.28 -15.14 -10.91
N CYS A 275 -6.24 -14.28 -11.27
CA CYS A 275 -6.10 -12.82 -11.17
C CYS A 275 -5.83 -12.38 -9.72
N PHE A 276 -6.64 -12.82 -8.75
CA PHE A 276 -6.44 -12.44 -7.35
C PHE A 276 -5.19 -13.08 -6.73
N PHE A 277 -4.88 -14.33 -7.04
CA PHE A 277 -3.61 -14.94 -6.61
C PHE A 277 -2.40 -14.18 -7.13
N THR A 278 -2.45 -13.75 -8.40
CA THR A 278 -1.40 -12.94 -9.01
C THR A 278 -1.33 -11.57 -8.34
N LEU A 279 -2.46 -10.90 -8.13
CA LEU A 279 -2.52 -9.59 -7.48
C LEU A 279 -1.92 -9.62 -6.06
N PHE A 280 -2.34 -10.57 -5.22
CA PHE A 280 -1.82 -10.69 -3.86
C PHE A 280 -0.36 -11.12 -3.84
N GLY A 281 0.06 -12.01 -4.75
CA GLY A 281 1.47 -12.38 -4.92
C GLY A 281 2.33 -11.17 -5.32
N SER A 282 1.85 -10.36 -6.26
CA SER A 282 2.50 -9.13 -6.72
C SER A 282 2.63 -8.08 -5.61
N LEU A 283 1.56 -7.85 -4.83
CA LEU A 283 1.57 -6.95 -3.68
C LEU A 283 2.52 -7.45 -2.58
N GLY A 284 2.49 -8.76 -2.28
CA GLY A 284 3.37 -9.37 -1.29
C GLY A 284 4.84 -9.27 -1.70
N LEU A 285 5.15 -9.49 -2.98
CA LEU A 285 6.50 -9.33 -3.52
C LEU A 285 6.95 -7.86 -3.45
N ALA A 286 6.11 -6.90 -3.83
CA ALA A 286 6.43 -5.48 -3.71
C ALA A 286 6.70 -5.09 -2.24
N ALA A 287 5.83 -5.50 -1.32
CA ALA A 287 6.00 -5.22 0.12
C ALA A 287 7.28 -5.85 0.70
N PHE A 288 7.73 -6.98 0.17
CA PHE A 288 8.98 -7.62 0.55
C PHE A 288 10.22 -6.93 -0.03
N LEU A 289 10.16 -6.51 -1.30
CA LEU A 289 11.31 -5.92 -2.01
C LEU A 289 11.60 -4.49 -1.57
N ILE A 290 10.57 -3.71 -1.25
CA ILE A 290 10.70 -2.25 -1.10
C ILE A 290 11.15 -1.91 0.31
N PRO A 291 12.30 -1.22 0.47
CA PRO A 291 12.78 -0.86 1.79
C PRO A 291 11.79 0.06 2.53
N ARG A 292 11.59 -0.17 3.82
CA ARG A 292 10.67 0.63 4.65
C ARG A 292 11.12 2.09 4.79
N GLN A 293 12.43 2.33 4.87
CA GLN A 293 13.02 3.63 5.23
C GLN A 293 13.34 4.54 4.02
N VAL A 294 12.53 4.49 2.96
CA VAL A 294 12.63 5.41 1.81
C VAL A 294 11.73 6.63 1.99
N MET A 295 11.80 7.59 1.07
CA MET A 295 10.85 8.71 1.08
C MET A 295 9.43 8.20 0.75
N PRO A 296 8.36 8.80 1.31
CA PRO A 296 6.98 8.36 1.12
C PRO A 296 6.55 8.20 -0.34
N TRP A 297 6.92 9.13 -1.22
CA TRP A 297 6.66 9.02 -2.65
C TRP A 297 7.48 7.93 -3.33
N THR A 298 8.73 7.74 -2.94
CA THR A 298 9.60 6.70 -3.50
C THR A 298 9.06 5.31 -3.19
N GLY A 299 8.72 5.03 -1.93
CA GLY A 299 8.15 3.74 -1.54
C GLY A 299 6.79 3.49 -2.20
N PHE A 300 5.96 4.52 -2.30
CA PHE A 300 4.69 4.47 -3.00
C PHE A 300 4.85 4.13 -4.49
N LEU A 301 5.69 4.86 -5.21
CA LEU A 301 5.92 4.64 -6.65
C LEU A 301 6.50 3.26 -6.93
N LEU A 302 7.51 2.83 -6.16
CA LEU A 302 8.09 1.49 -6.29
C LEU A 302 7.05 0.40 -6.03
N THR A 303 6.14 0.60 -5.06
CA THR A 303 5.10 -0.38 -4.74
C THR A 303 4.17 -0.58 -5.91
N TYR A 304 3.72 0.52 -6.52
CA TYR A 304 2.88 0.45 -7.71
C TYR A 304 3.64 -0.12 -8.91
N GLU A 305 4.87 0.33 -9.14
CA GLU A 305 5.71 -0.16 -10.24
C GLU A 305 5.90 -1.68 -10.17
N TRP A 306 6.37 -2.20 -9.04
CA TRP A 306 6.61 -3.63 -8.87
C TRP A 306 5.32 -4.45 -8.84
N THR A 307 4.25 -3.92 -8.25
CA THR A 307 2.95 -4.61 -8.26
C THR A 307 2.43 -4.73 -9.70
N PHE A 308 2.40 -3.63 -10.46
CA PHE A 308 1.95 -3.66 -11.84
C PHE A 308 2.87 -4.49 -12.74
N PHE A 309 4.18 -4.31 -12.64
CA PHE A 309 5.14 -5.05 -13.46
C PHE A 309 4.98 -6.56 -13.28
N THR A 310 4.99 -7.03 -12.03
CA THR A 310 4.88 -8.46 -11.73
C THR A 310 3.50 -9.00 -12.10
N PHE A 311 2.43 -8.25 -11.83
CA PHE A 311 1.07 -8.62 -12.20
C PHE A 311 0.94 -8.76 -13.72
N LEU A 312 1.40 -7.77 -14.48
CA LEU A 312 1.34 -7.77 -15.93
C LEU A 312 2.14 -8.94 -16.51
N VAL A 313 3.35 -9.21 -16.01
CA VAL A 313 4.17 -10.32 -16.51
C VAL A 313 3.48 -11.67 -16.24
N VAL A 314 3.03 -11.91 -15.01
CA VAL A 314 2.44 -13.21 -14.63
C VAL A 314 1.07 -13.40 -15.26
N PHE A 315 0.21 -12.39 -15.23
CA PHE A 315 -1.13 -12.49 -15.79
C PHE A 315 -1.13 -12.52 -17.32
N ALA A 316 -0.21 -11.80 -18.00
CA ALA A 316 -0.04 -11.95 -19.44
C ALA A 316 0.38 -13.37 -19.82
N LYS A 317 1.25 -14.02 -19.04
CA LYS A 317 1.60 -15.44 -19.27
C LYS A 317 0.41 -16.38 -19.08
N TYR A 318 -0.47 -16.10 -18.12
CA TYR A 318 -1.72 -16.82 -17.99
C TYR A 318 -2.62 -16.64 -19.23
N LEU A 319 -2.75 -15.41 -19.76
CA LEU A 319 -3.52 -15.16 -20.98
C LEU A 319 -2.91 -15.85 -22.21
N ASP A 320 -1.58 -15.84 -22.36
CA ASP A 320 -0.87 -16.59 -23.41
C ASP A 320 -1.17 -18.09 -23.34
N TYR A 321 -1.23 -18.65 -22.12
CA TYR A 321 -1.62 -20.04 -21.88
C TYR A 321 -3.08 -20.28 -22.29
N VAL A 322 -4.01 -19.41 -21.89
CA VAL A 322 -5.43 -19.50 -22.24
C VAL A 322 -5.64 -19.42 -23.75
N TYR A 323 -4.91 -18.55 -24.44
CA TYR A 323 -4.90 -18.46 -25.90
C TYR A 323 -4.39 -19.75 -26.55
N SER A 324 -3.27 -20.28 -26.06
CA SER A 324 -2.69 -21.53 -26.56
C SER A 324 -3.61 -22.72 -26.33
N TRP A 325 -4.33 -22.72 -25.19
CA TRP A 325 -5.36 -23.70 -24.88
C TRP A 325 -6.54 -23.61 -25.86
N GLY A 326 -7.05 -22.40 -26.11
CA GLY A 326 -8.09 -22.16 -27.12
C GLY A 326 -7.68 -22.70 -28.48
N ARG A 327 -6.47 -22.35 -28.95
CA ARG A 327 -5.91 -22.87 -30.20
C ARG A 327 -5.85 -24.40 -30.23
N GLY A 328 -5.36 -25.03 -29.17
CA GLY A 328 -5.29 -26.50 -29.07
C GLY A 328 -6.66 -27.19 -29.07
N THR A 329 -7.70 -26.55 -28.53
CA THR A 329 -9.08 -27.09 -28.62
C THR A 329 -9.63 -27.04 -30.04
N ALA A 330 -9.34 -25.97 -30.79
CA ALA A 330 -9.73 -25.88 -32.19
C ALA A 330 -9.05 -26.98 -33.03
N THR A 331 -7.74 -27.17 -32.88
CA THR A 331 -7.01 -28.24 -33.58
C THR A 331 -7.54 -29.64 -33.25
N LYS A 332 -7.97 -29.90 -32.00
CA LYS A 332 -8.59 -31.19 -31.63
C LYS A 332 -9.95 -31.39 -32.27
N SER A 333 -10.82 -30.37 -32.26
CA SER A 333 -12.11 -30.44 -32.95
C SER A 333 -11.97 -30.59 -34.47
N LEU A 334 -10.94 -29.97 -35.06
CA LEU A 334 -10.57 -30.16 -36.46
C LEU A 334 -10.00 -31.55 -36.72
N SER A 335 -9.13 -32.10 -35.86
CA SER A 335 -8.59 -33.45 -36.02
C SER A 335 -9.67 -34.56 -35.94
N VAL A 336 -10.73 -34.36 -35.16
CA VAL A 336 -11.90 -35.26 -35.12
C VAL A 336 -12.73 -35.14 -36.41
N ALA A 337 -12.75 -33.96 -37.04
CA ALA A 337 -13.37 -33.75 -38.35
C ALA A 337 -12.47 -34.27 -39.51
N GLU A 338 -11.15 -34.17 -39.37
CA GLU A 338 -10.14 -34.67 -40.32
C GLU A 338 -9.96 -36.20 -40.27
N GLU A 339 -10.32 -36.88 -39.17
CA GLU A 339 -10.36 -38.35 -39.13
C GLU A 339 -11.43 -38.93 -40.08
N ILE A 340 -12.35 -38.09 -40.60
CA ILE A 340 -13.30 -38.41 -41.69
C ILE A 340 -12.74 -38.03 -43.07
N SER A 341 -11.65 -37.28 -43.15
CA SER A 341 -11.10 -36.68 -44.36
C SER A 341 -9.57 -36.89 -44.45
N LEU A 342 -9.19 -38.14 -44.68
CA LEU A 342 -7.81 -38.53 -44.98
C LEU A 342 -7.47 -38.09 -46.42
N TYR A 343 -6.67 -37.03 -46.58
CA TYR A 343 -5.59 -36.85 -47.59
C TYR A 343 -5.24 -35.36 -47.70
N SER A 344 -4.16 -34.93 -47.03
CA SER A 344 -3.04 -34.17 -47.63
C SER A 344 -2.21 -33.45 -46.57
N THR A 345 -0.94 -33.83 -46.51
CA THR A 345 0.19 -33.15 -45.85
C THR A 345 0.40 -31.72 -46.37
N ASP A 346 0.68 -30.75 -45.49
CA ASP A 346 2.06 -30.28 -45.25
C ASP A 346 2.19 -29.20 -44.15
N LYS A 347 3.38 -29.15 -43.54
CA LYS A 347 3.73 -28.36 -42.34
C LYS A 347 3.95 -26.86 -42.62
N LEU A 348 3.08 -26.05 -42.02
CA LEU A 348 3.33 -24.98 -41.04
C LEU A 348 4.72 -24.29 -41.01
N HIS A 349 4.75 -23.01 -41.37
CA HIS A 349 5.48 -21.98 -40.62
C HIS A 349 4.86 -20.59 -40.87
N SER A 350 4.11 -20.06 -39.89
CA SER A 350 3.84 -18.63 -39.82
C SER A 350 3.87 -18.14 -38.37
N LYS A 351 4.70 -17.12 -38.19
CA LYS A 351 5.11 -16.51 -36.93
C LYS A 351 4.13 -15.38 -36.61
N ASN A 352 2.93 -15.70 -36.12
CA ASN A 352 1.95 -14.66 -35.77
C ASN A 352 2.30 -14.03 -34.42
N SER A 353 2.67 -12.76 -34.45
CA SER A 353 2.84 -11.95 -33.25
C SER A 353 1.49 -11.77 -32.57
N VAL A 354 1.33 -12.36 -31.39
CA VAL A 354 0.26 -12.06 -30.44
C VAL A 354 0.36 -10.56 -30.09
N SER A 355 -0.37 -9.70 -30.79
CA SER A 355 -0.51 -8.30 -30.40
C SER A 355 -1.72 -8.14 -29.49
N TRP A 356 -1.56 -7.30 -28.47
CA TRP A 356 -2.66 -6.90 -27.59
C TRP A 356 -3.70 -6.17 -28.44
N ASP A 357 -4.95 -6.61 -28.38
CA ASP A 357 -6.05 -5.94 -29.06
C ASP A 357 -6.65 -4.84 -28.19
N THR A 358 -7.46 -3.99 -28.83
CA THR A 358 -8.10 -2.82 -28.21
C THR A 358 -8.94 -3.19 -26.99
N GLU A 359 -9.58 -4.36 -26.98
CA GLU A 359 -10.33 -4.84 -25.82
C GLU A 359 -9.42 -5.14 -24.64
N THR A 360 -8.33 -5.90 -24.86
CA THR A 360 -7.33 -6.19 -23.83
C THR A 360 -6.77 -4.90 -23.21
N SER A 361 -6.40 -3.95 -24.05
CA SER A 361 -5.90 -2.64 -23.60
C SER A 361 -6.96 -1.88 -22.79
N THR A 362 -8.23 -1.92 -23.21
CA THR A 362 -9.33 -1.25 -22.51
C THR A 362 -9.52 -1.81 -21.09
N TYR A 363 -9.65 -3.13 -20.95
CA TYR A 363 -9.81 -3.77 -19.65
C TYR A 363 -8.61 -3.52 -18.73
N GLY A 364 -7.39 -3.58 -19.27
CA GLY A 364 -6.16 -3.30 -18.54
C GLY A 364 -6.07 -1.85 -18.06
N ILE A 365 -6.31 -0.88 -18.95
CA ILE A 365 -6.23 0.56 -18.63
C ILE A 365 -7.27 0.95 -17.59
N VAL A 366 -8.53 0.50 -17.73
CA VAL A 366 -9.59 0.80 -16.75
C VAL A 366 -9.20 0.25 -15.37
N THR A 367 -8.73 -0.98 -15.30
CA THR A 367 -8.30 -1.60 -14.04
C THR A 367 -7.13 -0.84 -13.40
N ALA A 368 -6.14 -0.44 -14.20
CA ALA A 368 -5.00 0.34 -13.72
C ALA A 368 -5.40 1.74 -13.22
N LEU A 369 -6.28 2.44 -13.94
CA LEU A 369 -6.78 3.76 -13.54
C LEU A 369 -7.56 3.70 -12.22
N VAL A 370 -8.39 2.67 -12.03
CA VAL A 370 -9.11 2.46 -10.76
C VAL A 370 -8.13 2.20 -9.63
N ALA A 371 -7.09 1.38 -9.86
CA ALA A 371 -6.06 1.12 -8.85
C ALA A 371 -5.30 2.40 -8.46
N LEU A 372 -4.94 3.25 -9.43
CA LEU A 372 -4.24 4.53 -9.19
C LEU A 372 -5.12 5.56 -8.47
N LEU A 373 -6.45 5.45 -8.57
CA LEU A 373 -7.39 6.36 -7.90
C LEU A 373 -7.47 6.11 -6.38
N ILE A 374 -7.29 4.87 -5.93
CA ILE A 374 -7.42 4.46 -4.52
C ILE A 374 -6.69 5.40 -3.53
N PRO A 375 -5.37 5.67 -3.69
CA PRO A 375 -4.62 6.53 -2.77
C PRO A 375 -4.96 8.01 -2.93
N ALA A 376 -5.58 8.41 -4.04
CA ALA A 376 -6.04 9.78 -4.24
C ALA A 376 -7.40 10.05 -3.57
N LEU A 377 -8.23 9.02 -3.34
CA LEU A 377 -9.57 9.17 -2.75
C LEU A 377 -9.56 10.01 -1.46
N PRO A 378 -8.70 9.77 -0.46
CA PRO A 378 -8.76 10.55 0.77
C PRO A 378 -8.46 12.04 0.58
N ARG A 379 -7.60 12.38 -0.40
CA ARG A 379 -7.30 13.76 -0.77
C ARG A 379 -8.45 14.40 -1.55
N ILE A 380 -9.06 13.66 -2.48
CA ILE A 380 -10.23 14.12 -3.26
C ILE A 380 -11.40 14.46 -2.32
N PHE A 381 -11.63 13.64 -1.30
CA PHE A 381 -12.69 13.86 -0.31
C PHE A 381 -12.27 14.76 0.88
N GLY A 382 -11.03 15.27 0.89
CA GLY A 382 -10.56 16.21 1.93
C GLY A 382 -10.49 15.62 3.35
N THR A 383 -10.30 14.32 3.50
CA THR A 383 -10.31 13.64 4.81
C THR A 383 -8.93 13.60 5.46
N THR A 384 -8.84 14.02 6.72
CA THR A 384 -7.62 13.95 7.54
C THR A 384 -7.64 12.79 8.54
N ALA A 385 -8.83 12.36 8.97
CA ALA A 385 -9.00 11.28 9.94
C ALA A 385 -8.52 9.93 9.40
N ILE A 386 -7.61 9.27 10.13
CA ILE A 386 -7.02 7.99 9.74
C ILE A 386 -8.07 6.93 9.37
N PHE A 387 -9.15 6.79 10.16
CA PHE A 387 -10.20 5.80 9.90
C PHE A 387 -11.01 6.13 8.64
N ALA A 388 -11.26 7.42 8.37
CA ALA A 388 -11.92 7.85 7.14
C ALA A 388 -11.03 7.62 5.92
N ARG A 389 -9.72 7.92 6.03
CA ARG A 389 -8.73 7.64 4.98
C ARG A 389 -8.68 6.15 4.68
N ALA A 390 -8.54 5.30 5.71
CA ALA A 390 -8.52 3.86 5.57
C ALA A 390 -9.83 3.34 4.96
N GLY A 391 -10.98 3.82 5.41
CA GLY A 391 -12.30 3.45 4.87
C GLY A 391 -12.46 3.79 3.38
N LEU A 392 -11.99 4.97 2.96
CA LEU A 392 -11.99 5.38 1.54
C LEU A 392 -11.05 4.50 0.71
N MET A 393 -9.85 4.20 1.21
CA MET A 393 -8.92 3.30 0.52
C MET A 393 -9.52 1.89 0.39
N VAL A 394 -10.12 1.34 1.45
CA VAL A 394 -10.81 0.04 1.43
C VAL A 394 -11.97 0.04 0.42
N SER A 395 -12.73 1.12 0.35
CA SER A 395 -13.82 1.27 -0.64
C SER A 395 -13.29 1.29 -2.07
N GLY A 396 -12.15 1.96 -2.30
CA GLY A 396 -11.43 1.92 -3.57
C GLY A 396 -10.92 0.53 -3.94
N VAL A 397 -10.37 -0.22 -2.96
CA VAL A 397 -9.94 -1.61 -3.14
C VAL A 397 -11.12 -2.52 -3.49
N PHE A 398 -12.29 -2.31 -2.86
CA PHE A 398 -13.51 -3.05 -3.21
C PHE A 398 -13.94 -2.79 -4.66
N LEU A 399 -13.95 -1.51 -5.09
CA LEU A 399 -14.23 -1.16 -6.48
C LEU A 399 -13.24 -1.79 -7.45
N LEU A 400 -11.94 -1.76 -7.12
CA LEU A 400 -10.90 -2.43 -7.90
C LEU A 400 -11.16 -3.93 -7.99
N ALA A 401 -11.56 -4.59 -6.91
CA ALA A 401 -11.87 -6.02 -6.91
C ALA A 401 -13.05 -6.34 -7.85
N VAL A 402 -14.10 -5.51 -7.87
CA VAL A 402 -15.24 -5.67 -8.80
C VAL A 402 -14.79 -5.54 -10.25
N VAL A 403 -14.03 -4.48 -10.55
CA VAL A 403 -13.49 -4.21 -11.90
C VAL A 403 -12.54 -5.33 -12.33
N ALA A 404 -11.61 -5.74 -11.47
CA ALA A 404 -10.66 -6.81 -11.74
C ALA A 404 -11.35 -8.16 -11.96
N THR A 405 -12.40 -8.47 -11.20
CA THR A 405 -13.22 -9.69 -11.38
C THR A 405 -13.84 -9.71 -12.77
N TYR A 406 -14.50 -8.63 -13.16
CA TYR A 406 -15.14 -8.52 -14.48
C TYR A 406 -14.10 -8.56 -15.62
N SER A 407 -13.02 -7.80 -15.49
CA SER A 407 -11.94 -7.75 -16.47
C SER A 407 -11.27 -9.12 -16.65
N ALA A 408 -10.95 -9.83 -15.56
CA ALA A 408 -10.29 -11.13 -15.64
C ALA A 408 -11.15 -12.20 -16.32
N GLU A 409 -12.44 -12.26 -15.98
CA GLU A 409 -13.39 -13.19 -16.60
C GLU A 409 -13.49 -12.93 -18.12
N LYS A 410 -13.73 -11.67 -18.51
CA LYS A 410 -13.89 -11.29 -19.92
C LYS A 410 -12.63 -11.50 -20.72
N LEU A 411 -11.49 -11.16 -20.15
CA LEU A 411 -10.22 -11.26 -20.85
C LEU A 411 -9.83 -12.72 -21.09
N ALA A 412 -10.07 -13.61 -20.13
CA ALA A 412 -9.80 -15.03 -20.33
C ALA A 412 -10.69 -15.65 -21.43
N VAL A 413 -12.00 -15.36 -21.42
CA VAL A 413 -12.91 -15.83 -22.47
C VAL A 413 -12.50 -15.28 -23.84
N HIS A 414 -12.19 -13.99 -23.91
CA HIS A 414 -11.75 -13.33 -25.13
C HIS A 414 -10.48 -13.96 -25.72
N TRP A 415 -9.45 -14.16 -24.89
CA TRP A 415 -8.18 -14.75 -25.32
C TRP A 415 -8.33 -16.23 -25.74
N PHE A 416 -9.20 -16.98 -25.07
CA PHE A 416 -9.51 -18.36 -25.46
C PHE A 416 -10.16 -18.43 -26.84
N LEU A 417 -11.20 -17.60 -27.08
CA LEU A 417 -11.89 -17.53 -28.36
C LEU A 417 -10.98 -17.02 -29.47
N LYS A 418 -10.13 -16.03 -29.18
CA LYS A 418 -9.11 -15.53 -30.11
C LYS A 418 -8.18 -16.65 -30.56
N GLY A 419 -7.75 -17.52 -29.64
CA GLY A 419 -6.94 -18.70 -29.96
C GLY A 419 -7.66 -19.70 -30.87
N GLN A 420 -8.95 -19.93 -30.66
CA GLN A 420 -9.77 -20.78 -31.52
C GLN A 420 -9.93 -20.19 -32.94
N ASN A 421 -10.26 -18.90 -33.02
CA ASN A 421 -10.49 -18.21 -34.28
C ASN A 421 -9.21 -18.14 -35.12
N ASP A 422 -8.07 -17.77 -34.52
CA ASP A 422 -6.79 -17.69 -35.22
C ASP A 422 -6.35 -19.05 -35.81
N CYS A 423 -6.76 -20.18 -35.19
CA CYS A 423 -6.54 -21.51 -35.75
C CYS A 423 -7.37 -21.71 -37.04
N SER A 424 -8.66 -21.37 -36.99
CA SER A 424 -9.59 -21.56 -38.12
C SER A 424 -9.29 -20.69 -39.34
N TYR A 425 -8.61 -19.56 -39.16
CA TYR A 425 -8.18 -18.66 -40.23
C TYR A 425 -6.85 -19.06 -40.88
N LEU A 426 -6.00 -19.83 -40.20
CA LEU A 426 -4.71 -20.26 -40.74
C LEU A 426 -4.80 -21.53 -41.60
N GLU A 427 -5.92 -22.25 -41.51
CA GLU A 427 -6.21 -23.48 -42.28
C GLU A 427 -7.20 -23.25 -43.44
N ARG A 428 -7.73 -22.02 -43.57
CA ARG A 428 -8.43 -21.52 -44.77
C ARG A 428 -7.45 -20.80 -45.67
#